data_AF-A0A7S3ZDT9-F1
#
_entry.id   AF-A0A7S3ZDT9-F1
#
_cell.length_a   1.000
_cell.length_b   1.000
_cell.length_c   1.000
_cell.angle_alpha   90.00
_cell.angle_beta   90.00
_cell.angle_gamma   90.00
#
_symmetry.space_group_name_H-M   'P 1'
#
loop_
_entity.id
_entity.type
_entity.pdbx_description
1 polymer ?
#
loop_
_entity_poly.entity_id
_entity_poly.type
_entity_poly.pdbx_seq_one_letter_code
_entity_poly.pdbx_strand_id
1 'polypeptide(L)'
;MSAGDAKAQDAFPTRGIMPKVETQALSFVRKNPTFDGRGTVVAILDTGVDPGAIGLQTTTDGKPKVIDVVDTTGSGDLDTSAVVDGKAGDGFVEITGASGKRFKLSDKWNNPTGKWHVGVKPEFELYTKGLTRFVKKERSRKFLEAQRKKESALAHQIALAEAKESADEKADGKGRSVDDLKASLEALRDLIKSYDYPG
;
A
#
# COMPACT_ATOMS: atom_id res chain seq x y z
N MET A 1 28.90 36.05 46.36
CA MET A 1 27.84 35.56 45.46
C MET A 1 28.52 34.85 44.31
N SER A 2 28.53 33.52 44.34
CA SER A 2 29.01 32.69 43.23
C SER A 2 27.84 31.80 42.83
N ALA A 3 27.29 32.06 41.65
CA ALA A 3 26.28 31.23 41.03
C ALA A 3 27.00 29.99 40.47
N GLY A 4 26.72 28.82 41.04
CA GLY A 4 27.33 27.55 40.65
C GLY A 4 26.26 26.52 40.35
N ASP A 5 26.13 26.24 39.06
CA ASP A 5 25.77 24.95 38.46
C ASP A 5 24.35 24.41 38.68
N ALA A 6 23.45 24.89 37.80
CA ALA A 6 22.27 24.14 37.41
C ALA A 6 22.71 22.80 36.79
N LYS A 7 22.36 21.69 37.45
CA LYS A 7 22.52 20.34 36.92
C LYS A 7 21.86 20.24 35.55
N ALA A 8 22.67 20.07 34.51
CA ALA A 8 22.19 19.64 33.21
C ALA A 8 21.41 18.33 33.42
N GLN A 9 20.13 18.34 33.02
CA GLN A 9 19.32 17.13 33.00
C GLN A 9 20.00 16.13 32.05
N ASP A 10 20.36 14.96 32.58
CA ASP A 10 20.96 13.88 31.80
C ASP A 10 20.06 13.56 30.60
N ALA A 11 20.58 13.79 29.40
CA ALA A 11 19.95 13.37 28.18
C ALA A 11 19.67 11.86 28.23
N PHE A 12 18.49 11.45 27.74
CA PHE A 12 18.11 10.04 27.63
C PHE A 12 19.28 9.19 27.09
N PRO A 13 19.63 8.05 27.71
CA PRO A 13 20.83 7.32 27.34
C PRO A 13 20.70 6.75 25.91
N THR A 14 21.35 7.42 24.96
CA THR A 14 21.50 6.94 23.58
C THR A 14 22.41 5.70 23.48
N ARG A 15 23.18 5.43 24.55
CA ARG A 15 24.01 4.23 24.73
C ARG A 15 23.32 3.29 25.71
N GLY A 16 22.46 2.40 25.21
CA GLY A 16 21.77 1.46 26.12
C GLY A 16 20.96 0.33 25.49
N ILE A 17 20.76 0.30 24.17
CA ILE A 17 19.96 -0.79 23.55
C ILE A 17 20.73 -2.12 23.58
N MET A 18 22.07 -2.07 23.54
CA MET A 18 22.93 -3.26 23.64
C MET A 18 23.89 -3.12 24.84
N PRO A 19 24.11 -4.19 25.63
CA PRO A 19 24.95 -4.20 26.83
C PRO A 19 26.45 -4.21 26.48
N LYS A 20 26.93 -3.18 25.80
CA LYS A 20 28.32 -3.09 25.29
C LYS A 20 29.36 -2.88 26.38
N VAL A 21 28.95 -2.40 27.55
CA VAL A 21 29.83 -2.18 28.71
C VAL A 21 30.00 -3.48 29.48
N GLU A 22 28.89 -4.15 29.76
CA GLU A 22 28.80 -5.39 30.51
C GLU A 22 29.46 -6.55 29.75
N THR A 23 29.27 -6.61 28.43
CA THR A 23 29.96 -7.57 27.54
C THR A 23 31.42 -7.21 27.28
N GLN A 24 31.91 -6.08 27.82
CA GLN A 24 33.26 -5.54 27.61
C GLN A 24 33.62 -5.22 26.16
N ALA A 25 32.69 -5.32 25.21
CA ALA A 25 32.89 -5.01 23.80
C ALA A 25 33.42 -3.57 23.59
N LEU A 26 32.91 -2.61 24.36
CA LEU A 26 33.38 -1.23 24.28
C LEU A 26 34.84 -1.07 24.74
N SER A 27 35.24 -1.80 25.80
CA SER A 27 36.62 -1.80 26.31
C SER A 27 37.58 -2.41 25.30
N PHE A 28 37.17 -3.51 24.65
CA PHE A 28 37.95 -4.19 23.62
C PHE A 28 38.25 -3.28 22.42
N VAL A 29 37.24 -2.61 21.87
CA VAL A 29 37.40 -1.70 20.72
C VAL A 29 38.21 -0.46 21.09
N ARG A 30 38.07 0.07 22.31
CA ARG A 30 38.91 1.19 22.79
C ARG A 30 40.40 0.83 22.86
N LYS A 31 40.73 -0.40 23.27
CA LYS A 31 42.12 -0.90 23.33
C LYS A 31 42.67 -1.27 21.94
N ASN A 32 41.80 -1.63 21.01
CA ASN A 32 42.17 -2.02 19.65
C ASN A 32 41.35 -1.20 18.64
N PRO A 33 41.70 0.08 18.37
CA PRO A 33 40.85 1.00 17.61
C PRO A 33 40.54 0.56 16.16
N THR A 34 41.34 -0.34 15.61
CA THR A 34 41.16 -0.90 14.26
C THR A 34 40.32 -2.18 14.23
N PHE A 35 39.93 -2.72 15.39
CA PHE A 35 39.20 -3.99 15.53
C PHE A 35 37.70 -3.71 15.70
N ASP A 36 37.15 -2.88 14.80
CA ASP A 36 35.77 -2.39 14.81
C ASP A 36 34.88 -3.08 13.78
N GLY A 37 35.38 -4.14 13.14
CA GLY A 37 34.69 -4.90 12.10
C GLY A 37 34.94 -4.40 10.67
N ARG A 38 35.77 -3.37 10.47
CA ARG A 38 36.16 -2.91 9.12
C ARG A 38 36.68 -4.06 8.26
N GLY A 39 36.29 -4.08 6.99
CA GLY A 39 36.67 -5.13 6.04
C GLY A 39 35.94 -6.46 6.21
N THR A 40 35.00 -6.57 7.15
CA THR A 40 34.14 -7.75 7.32
C THR A 40 32.73 -7.47 6.82
N VAL A 41 32.15 -8.42 6.09
CA VAL A 41 30.74 -8.39 5.65
C VAL A 41 29.94 -9.37 6.49
N VAL A 42 28.78 -8.93 6.99
CA VAL A 42 27.86 -9.75 7.77
C VAL A 42 26.54 -9.84 7.03
N ALA A 43 26.08 -11.07 6.77
CA ALA A 43 24.73 -11.32 6.25
C ALA A 43 23.76 -11.49 7.43
N ILE A 44 22.62 -10.81 7.36
CA ILE A 44 21.56 -10.87 8.37
C ILE A 44 20.33 -11.52 7.74
N LEU A 45 19.91 -12.67 8.30
CA LEU A 45 18.68 -13.35 7.91
C LEU A 45 17.61 -13.00 8.94
N ASP A 46 16.79 -12.02 8.61
CA ASP A 46 15.72 -11.48 9.46
C ASP A 46 14.55 -11.01 8.58
N THR A 47 13.56 -10.37 9.18
CA THR A 47 12.35 -9.82 8.54
C THR A 47 12.61 -8.55 7.72
N GLY A 48 13.84 -8.03 7.72
CA GLY A 48 14.24 -6.83 6.98
C GLY A 48 14.82 -5.75 7.89
N VAL A 49 15.34 -4.68 7.28
CA VAL A 49 15.94 -3.55 7.98
C VAL A 49 15.73 -2.26 7.17
N ASP A 50 15.64 -1.12 7.85
CA ASP A 50 15.63 0.20 7.22
C ASP A 50 17.06 0.70 6.97
N PRO A 51 17.54 0.77 5.70
CA PRO A 51 18.87 1.28 5.39
C PRO A 51 19.01 2.79 5.65
N GLY A 52 17.91 3.53 5.72
CA GLY A 52 17.88 4.96 6.02
C GLY A 52 18.16 5.29 7.49
N ALA A 53 18.10 4.29 8.38
CA ALA A 53 18.36 4.46 9.79
C ALA A 53 19.78 5.02 10.03
N ILE A 54 19.88 6.06 10.86
CA ILE A 54 21.13 6.83 11.08
C ILE A 54 22.33 5.92 11.43
N GLY A 55 22.11 4.85 12.20
CA GLY A 55 23.16 3.90 12.59
C GLY A 55 23.60 2.90 11.51
N LEU A 56 22.96 2.92 10.35
CA LEU A 56 23.16 2.01 9.20
C LEU A 56 23.59 2.72 7.92
N GLN A 57 23.78 4.04 7.95
CA GLN A 57 24.19 4.81 6.78
C GLN A 57 25.65 4.55 6.42
N THR A 58 26.57 4.81 7.36
CA THR A 58 28.01 4.74 7.11
C THR A 58 28.77 3.87 8.11
N THR A 59 29.84 3.25 7.65
CA THR A 59 30.83 2.56 8.47
C THR A 59 31.82 3.55 9.10
N THR A 60 32.67 3.05 9.99
CA THR A 60 33.74 3.85 10.62
C THR A 60 34.80 4.34 9.62
N ASP A 61 34.92 3.70 8.45
CA ASP A 61 35.80 4.11 7.35
C ASP A 61 35.05 4.85 6.22
N GLY A 62 33.83 5.33 6.47
CA GLY A 62 33.10 6.24 5.57
C GLY A 62 32.42 5.58 4.38
N LYS A 63 32.32 4.25 4.35
CA LYS A 63 31.65 3.49 3.28
C LYS A 63 30.17 3.26 3.63
N PRO A 64 29.30 2.98 2.64
CA PRO A 64 27.94 2.51 2.90
C PRO A 64 27.97 1.26 3.79
N LYS A 65 27.17 1.24 4.87
CA LYS A 65 27.16 0.12 5.81
C LYS A 65 26.22 -1.01 5.41
N VAL A 66 25.12 -0.70 4.74
CA VAL A 66 24.27 -1.70 4.04
C VAL A 66 24.68 -1.69 2.58
N ILE A 67 25.18 -2.82 2.10
CA ILE A 67 25.65 -2.97 0.71
C ILE A 67 24.63 -3.68 -0.19
N ASP A 68 23.73 -4.47 0.39
CA ASP A 68 22.69 -5.19 -0.33
C ASP A 68 21.51 -5.53 0.61
N VAL A 69 20.31 -5.64 0.03
CA VAL A 69 19.07 -6.04 0.72
C VAL A 69 18.29 -6.96 -0.22
N VAL A 70 18.11 -8.22 0.20
CA VAL A 70 17.42 -9.24 -0.60
C VAL A 70 16.17 -9.71 0.13
N ASP A 71 15.01 -9.54 -0.50
CA ASP A 71 13.78 -10.20 -0.08
C ASP A 71 13.75 -11.63 -0.63
N THR A 72 13.80 -12.62 0.27
CA THR A 72 13.76 -14.05 -0.10
C THR A 72 12.37 -14.66 0.03
N THR A 73 11.36 -13.85 0.39
CA THR A 73 9.97 -14.32 0.57
C THR A 73 9.19 -14.38 -0.74
N GLY A 74 9.66 -13.69 -1.78
CA GLY A 74 8.94 -13.51 -3.05
C GLY A 74 7.71 -12.60 -2.95
N SER A 75 7.49 -11.95 -1.79
CA SER A 75 6.33 -11.08 -1.58
C SER A 75 6.32 -9.88 -2.54
N GLY A 76 7.51 -9.42 -2.94
CA GLY A 76 7.71 -8.36 -3.93
C GLY A 76 7.69 -8.82 -5.39
N ASP A 77 7.60 -10.12 -5.68
CA ASP A 77 7.76 -10.63 -7.04
C ASP A 77 6.63 -10.16 -7.95
N LEU A 78 6.99 -9.68 -9.14
CA LEU A 78 6.08 -9.18 -10.17
C LEU A 78 6.46 -9.82 -11.51
N ASP A 79 5.53 -10.54 -12.13
CA ASP A 79 5.73 -11.01 -13.50
C ASP A 79 5.76 -9.79 -14.45
N THR A 80 6.92 -9.61 -15.08
CA THR A 80 7.22 -8.51 -16.01
C THR A 80 7.64 -9.04 -17.39
N SER A 81 7.21 -10.26 -17.71
CA SER A 81 7.45 -10.91 -19.01
C SER A 81 6.77 -10.17 -20.17
N ALA A 82 5.71 -9.41 -19.90
CA ALA A 82 5.08 -8.57 -20.91
C ALA A 82 5.96 -7.36 -21.26
N VAL A 83 6.29 -7.24 -22.54
CA VAL A 83 7.12 -6.17 -23.08
C VAL A 83 6.28 -5.28 -23.99
N VAL A 84 6.38 -3.97 -23.78
CA VAL A 84 5.69 -2.95 -24.60
C VAL A 84 6.68 -1.93 -25.13
N ASP A 85 6.38 -1.41 -26.31
CA ASP A 85 7.16 -0.32 -26.90
C ASP A 85 6.70 1.04 -26.36
N GLY A 86 7.67 1.91 -26.06
CA GLY A 86 7.39 3.30 -25.70
C GLY A 86 7.10 4.14 -26.93
N LYS A 87 5.97 4.85 -26.93
CA LYS A 87 5.65 5.84 -27.97
C LYS A 87 6.13 7.21 -27.52
N ALA A 88 6.94 7.87 -28.33
CA ALA A 88 7.36 9.24 -28.04
C ALA A 88 6.15 10.18 -28.05
N GLY A 89 5.94 10.89 -26.95
CA GLY A 89 4.99 11.99 -26.82
C GLY A 89 5.73 13.31 -26.65
N ASP A 90 4.97 14.41 -26.54
CA ASP A 90 5.52 15.75 -26.35
C ASP A 90 6.05 15.90 -24.90
N GLY A 91 7.36 15.69 -24.70
CA GLY A 91 8.05 15.76 -23.41
C GLY A 91 7.84 14.56 -22.48
N PHE A 92 7.35 13.43 -23.00
CA PHE A 92 7.18 12.17 -22.25
C PHE A 92 7.19 10.96 -23.16
N VAL A 93 7.37 9.77 -22.59
CA VAL A 93 7.17 8.49 -23.29
C VAL A 93 5.86 7.88 -22.82
N GLU A 94 4.94 7.59 -23.76
CA GLU A 94 3.68 6.90 -23.46
C GLU A 94 3.87 5.39 -23.56
N ILE A 95 3.46 4.66 -22.52
CA ILE A 95 3.39 3.19 -22.52
C ILE A 95 1.99 2.72 -22.14
N THR A 96 1.63 1.51 -22.57
CA THR A 96 0.42 0.83 -22.08
C THR A 96 0.84 -0.24 -21.10
N GLY A 97 0.44 -0.12 -19.84
CA GLY A 97 0.76 -1.11 -18.81
C GLY A 97 -0.05 -2.40 -18.99
N ALA A 98 0.33 -3.46 -18.26
CA ALA A 98 -0.31 -4.78 -18.32
C ALA A 98 -1.83 -4.76 -18.02
N SER A 99 -2.31 -3.76 -17.28
CA SER A 99 -3.75 -3.55 -17.01
C SER A 99 -4.51 -2.84 -18.14
N GLY A 100 -3.83 -2.49 -19.26
CA GLY A 100 -4.39 -1.69 -20.35
C GLY A 100 -4.39 -0.18 -20.10
N LYS A 101 -4.02 0.28 -18.90
CA LYS A 101 -3.90 1.71 -18.59
C LYS A 101 -2.68 2.32 -19.27
N ARG A 102 -2.82 3.57 -19.73
CA ARG A 102 -1.71 4.33 -20.32
C ARG A 102 -0.96 5.11 -19.25
N PHE A 103 0.37 5.08 -19.30
CA PHE A 103 1.26 5.80 -18.40
C PHE A 103 2.15 6.75 -19.20
N LYS A 104 2.42 7.92 -18.62
CA LYS A 104 3.39 8.88 -19.12
C LYS A 104 4.65 8.77 -18.29
N LEU A 105 5.74 8.34 -18.92
CA LEU A 105 7.05 8.22 -18.32
C LEU A 105 7.90 9.44 -18.68
N SER A 106 8.86 9.78 -17.84
CA SER A 106 9.78 10.87 -18.16
C SER A 106 10.67 10.47 -19.33
N ASP A 107 10.79 11.37 -20.30
CA ASP A 107 11.74 11.30 -21.41
C ASP A 107 13.23 11.33 -20.97
N LYS A 108 13.50 11.75 -19.73
CA LYS A 108 14.85 11.77 -19.13
C LYS A 108 15.34 10.40 -18.68
N TRP A 109 14.49 9.38 -18.65
CA TRP A 109 14.88 8.05 -18.22
C TRP A 109 15.74 7.37 -19.28
N ASN A 110 16.92 6.89 -18.87
CA ASN A 110 17.82 6.18 -19.77
C ASN A 110 17.30 4.77 -20.03
N ASN A 111 16.67 4.55 -21.19
CA ASN A 111 16.30 3.23 -21.69
C ASN A 111 16.83 3.05 -23.12
N PRO A 112 18.08 2.56 -23.28
CA PRO A 112 18.70 2.40 -24.60
C PRO A 112 17.95 1.45 -25.53
N THR A 113 17.19 0.50 -24.96
CA THR A 113 16.48 -0.53 -25.73
C THR A 113 15.13 -0.06 -26.27
N GLY A 114 14.55 1.00 -25.68
CA GLY A 114 13.19 1.45 -25.97
C GLY A 114 12.06 0.51 -25.52
N LYS A 115 12.41 -0.67 -25.00
CA LYS A 115 11.47 -1.69 -24.52
C LYS A 115 11.15 -1.50 -23.05
N TRP A 116 9.89 -1.65 -22.69
CA TRP A 116 9.41 -1.50 -21.31
C TRP A 116 8.80 -2.80 -20.83
N HIS A 117 9.31 -3.29 -19.70
CA HIS A 117 8.77 -4.46 -19.03
C HIS A 117 7.65 -4.01 -18.09
N VAL A 118 6.46 -4.60 -18.26
CA VAL A 118 5.27 -4.22 -17.52
C VAL A 118 4.68 -5.43 -16.80
N GLY A 119 4.19 -5.20 -15.59
CA GLY A 119 3.52 -6.21 -14.78
C GLY A 119 2.30 -5.62 -14.08
N VAL A 120 1.46 -6.50 -13.55
CA VAL A 120 0.32 -6.13 -12.72
C VAL A 120 0.26 -7.04 -11.50
N LYS A 121 -0.03 -6.47 -10.34
CA LYS A 121 -0.22 -7.21 -9.09
C LYS A 121 -1.46 -6.68 -8.38
N PRO A 122 -2.33 -7.56 -7.84
CA PRO A 122 -3.46 -7.13 -7.04
C PRO A 122 -2.99 -6.31 -5.84
N GLU A 123 -3.70 -5.23 -5.53
CA GLU A 123 -3.33 -4.32 -4.44
C GLU A 123 -3.20 -5.04 -3.09
N PHE A 124 -4.05 -6.04 -2.83
CA PHE A 124 -4.08 -6.78 -1.58
C PHE A 124 -2.94 -7.78 -1.39
N GLU A 125 -2.22 -8.14 -2.44
CA GLU A 125 -1.00 -8.93 -2.30
C GLU A 125 0.17 -8.09 -1.78
N LEU A 126 0.11 -6.76 -1.94
CA LEU A 126 1.10 -5.83 -1.40
C LEU A 126 0.84 -5.49 0.06
N TYR A 127 -0.33 -5.84 0.59
CA TYR A 127 -0.75 -5.47 1.94
C TYR A 127 -0.52 -6.59 2.94
N THR A 128 -0.15 -6.20 4.16
CA THR A 128 -0.17 -7.13 5.28
C THR A 128 -1.60 -7.61 5.56
N LYS A 129 -1.77 -8.82 6.09
CA LYS A 129 -3.09 -9.41 6.40
C LYS A 129 -3.99 -8.47 7.22
N GLY A 130 -3.40 -7.71 8.14
CA GLY A 130 -4.10 -6.71 8.96
C GLY A 130 -4.60 -5.53 8.13
N LEU A 131 -3.74 -4.98 7.27
CA LEU A 131 -4.09 -3.87 6.38
C LEU A 131 -5.15 -4.28 5.36
N THR A 132 -5.03 -5.48 4.74
CA THR A 132 -6.03 -6.02 3.80
C THR A 132 -7.41 -6.10 4.44
N ARG A 133 -7.51 -6.62 5.68
CA ARG A 133 -8.79 -6.67 6.43
C ARG A 133 -9.36 -5.28 6.66
N PHE A 134 -8.52 -4.33 7.06
CA PHE A 134 -8.95 -2.95 7.33
C PHE A 134 -9.44 -2.27 6.05
N VAL A 135 -8.69 -2.33 4.95
CA VAL A 135 -9.04 -1.71 3.67
C VAL A 135 -10.30 -2.35 3.09
N LYS A 136 -10.42 -3.69 3.10
CA LYS A 136 -11.65 -4.37 2.67
C LYS A 136 -12.86 -3.90 3.48
N LYS A 137 -12.75 -3.83 4.81
CA LYS A 137 -13.84 -3.33 5.67
C LYS A 137 -14.24 -1.90 5.33
N GLU A 138 -13.28 -1.00 5.19
CA GLU A 138 -13.51 0.41 4.87
C GLU A 138 -14.17 0.59 3.49
N ARG A 139 -13.68 -0.12 2.46
CA ARG A 139 -14.24 -0.06 1.10
C ARG A 139 -15.63 -0.69 1.03
N SER A 140 -15.84 -1.83 1.69
CA SER A 140 -17.16 -2.46 1.77
C SER A 140 -18.17 -1.59 2.52
N ARG A 141 -17.76 -0.85 3.57
CA ARG A 141 -18.65 0.10 4.24
C ARG A 141 -19.20 1.17 3.28
N LYS A 142 -18.33 1.82 2.51
CA LYS A 142 -18.74 2.83 1.53
C LYS A 142 -19.68 2.27 0.46
N PHE A 143 -19.39 1.05 -0.02
CA PHE A 143 -20.25 0.34 -0.95
C PHE A 143 -21.64 0.10 -0.34
N LEU A 144 -21.69 -0.50 0.87
CA LEU A 144 -22.94 -0.80 1.56
C LEU A 144 -23.77 0.46 1.85
N GLU A 145 -23.15 1.58 2.22
CA GLU A 145 -23.84 2.86 2.41
C GLU A 145 -24.48 3.35 1.11
N ALA A 146 -23.77 3.25 -0.02
CA ALA A 146 -24.33 3.60 -1.33
C ALA A 146 -25.48 2.67 -1.74
N GLN A 147 -25.38 1.37 -1.45
CA GLN A 147 -26.44 0.41 -1.76
C GLN A 147 -27.68 0.59 -0.87
N ARG A 148 -27.53 0.88 0.43
CA ARG A 148 -28.67 1.19 1.32
C ARG A 148 -29.49 2.37 0.82
N LYS A 149 -28.84 3.40 0.28
CA LYS A 149 -29.55 4.55 -0.33
C LYS A 149 -30.37 4.13 -1.54
N LYS A 150 -29.83 3.26 -2.40
CA LYS A 150 -30.56 2.72 -3.56
C LYS A 150 -31.70 1.80 -3.14
N GLU A 151 -31.49 0.93 -2.15
CA GLU A 151 -32.53 0.05 -1.61
C GLU A 151 -33.70 0.86 -1.06
N SER A 152 -33.42 1.90 -0.27
CA SER A 152 -34.45 2.81 0.25
C SER A 152 -35.20 3.55 -0.87
N ALA A 153 -34.50 4.00 -1.92
CA ALA A 153 -35.12 4.64 -3.06
C ALA A 153 -36.02 3.70 -3.87
N LEU A 154 -35.59 2.45 -4.12
CA LEU A 154 -36.40 1.44 -4.79
C LEU A 154 -37.62 1.06 -3.94
N ALA A 155 -37.46 0.85 -2.63
CA ALA A 155 -38.56 0.54 -1.73
C ALA A 155 -39.62 1.65 -1.73
N HIS A 156 -39.20 2.92 -1.74
CA HIS A 156 -40.11 4.06 -1.85
C HIS A 156 -40.82 4.10 -3.21
N GLN A 157 -40.12 3.81 -4.31
CA GLN A 157 -40.74 3.74 -5.64
C GLN A 157 -41.78 2.62 -5.75
N ILE A 158 -41.51 1.46 -5.15
CA ILE A 158 -42.46 0.34 -5.07
C ILE A 158 -43.71 0.78 -4.31
N ALA A 159 -43.56 1.36 -3.12
CA ALA A 159 -44.70 1.82 -2.31
C ALA A 159 -45.56 2.87 -3.04
N LEU A 160 -44.94 3.80 -3.77
CA LEU A 160 -45.67 4.78 -4.58
C LEU A 160 -46.39 4.15 -5.78
N ALA A 161 -45.79 3.15 -6.42
CA ALA A 161 -46.38 2.47 -7.56
C ALA A 161 -47.55 1.57 -7.12
N GLU A 162 -47.42 0.85 -6.01
CA GLU A 162 -48.51 0.06 -5.40
C GLU A 162 -49.67 0.96 -4.94
N ALA A 163 -49.37 2.12 -4.34
CA ALA A 163 -50.39 3.09 -3.97
C ALA A 163 -51.16 3.64 -5.19
N LYS A 164 -50.47 3.89 -6.31
CA LYS A 164 -51.10 4.33 -7.57
C LYS A 164 -51.93 3.24 -8.24
N GLU A 165 -51.47 2.00 -8.24
CA GLU A 165 -52.27 0.85 -8.72
C GLU A 165 -53.54 0.67 -7.87
N SER A 166 -53.47 0.88 -6.56
CA SER A 166 -54.63 0.80 -5.67
C SER A 166 -55.64 1.96 -5.82
N ALA A 167 -55.23 3.06 -6.46
CA ALA A 167 -56.03 4.27 -6.63
C ALA A 167 -56.71 4.38 -8.02
N ASP A 168 -56.64 3.35 -8.87
CA ASP A 168 -57.25 3.29 -10.22
C ASP A 168 -56.82 4.43 -11.18
N GLU A 169 -55.72 5.12 -10.90
CA GLU A 169 -55.11 6.10 -11.81
C GLU A 169 -54.26 5.35 -12.85
N LYS A 170 -54.79 5.16 -14.08
CA LYS A 170 -54.03 4.58 -15.19
C LYS A 170 -52.74 5.36 -15.43
N ALA A 171 -51.61 4.75 -15.07
CA ALA A 171 -50.30 5.27 -15.39
C ALA A 171 -50.09 5.23 -16.90
N ASP A 172 -49.87 6.42 -17.48
CA ASP A 172 -49.41 6.61 -18.85
C ASP A 172 -48.15 5.75 -19.07
N GLY A 173 -48.11 4.98 -20.16
CA GLY A 173 -47.29 3.76 -20.36
C GLY A 173 -45.76 3.92 -20.43
N LYS A 174 -45.16 4.67 -19.50
CA LYS A 174 -43.72 5.00 -19.46
C LYS A 174 -43.04 4.67 -18.13
N GLY A 175 -43.76 4.08 -17.17
CA GLY A 175 -43.22 3.63 -15.87
C GLY A 175 -42.75 2.18 -15.91
N ARG A 176 -41.72 1.83 -15.12
CA ARG A 176 -41.37 0.42 -14.84
C ARG A 176 -42.51 -0.24 -14.07
N SER A 177 -42.81 -1.49 -14.37
CA SER A 177 -43.84 -2.24 -13.65
C SER A 177 -43.43 -2.42 -12.17
N VAL A 178 -44.41 -2.60 -11.28
CA VAL A 178 -44.17 -2.92 -9.87
C VAL A 178 -43.32 -4.18 -9.75
N ASP A 179 -43.57 -5.17 -10.62
CA ASP A 179 -42.83 -6.42 -10.66
C ASP A 179 -41.36 -6.22 -11.08
N ASP A 180 -41.08 -5.36 -12.06
CA ASP A 180 -39.70 -5.00 -12.45
C ASP A 180 -38.93 -4.32 -11.31
N LEU A 181 -39.62 -3.46 -10.54
CA LEU A 181 -39.02 -2.78 -9.39
C LEU A 181 -38.73 -3.76 -8.25
N LYS A 182 -39.64 -4.71 -7.99
CA LYS A 182 -39.45 -5.80 -7.02
C LYS A 182 -38.29 -6.71 -7.42
N ALA A 183 -38.22 -7.12 -8.68
CA ALA A 183 -37.11 -7.91 -9.22
C ALA A 183 -35.77 -7.17 -9.12
N SER A 184 -35.77 -5.85 -9.40
CA SER A 184 -34.57 -5.02 -9.25
C SER A 184 -34.10 -4.89 -7.80
N LEU A 185 -35.03 -4.83 -6.84
CA LEU A 185 -34.73 -4.79 -5.41
C LEU A 185 -34.13 -6.12 -4.93
N GLU A 186 -34.68 -7.25 -5.39
CA GLU A 186 -34.19 -8.58 -5.06
C GLU A 186 -32.78 -8.81 -5.62
N ALA A 187 -32.57 -8.50 -6.90
CA ALA A 187 -31.24 -8.57 -7.53
C ALA A 187 -30.20 -7.70 -6.81
N LEU A 188 -30.61 -6.51 -6.34
CA LEU A 188 -29.75 -5.64 -5.54
C LEU A 188 -29.37 -6.26 -4.20
N ARG A 189 -30.34 -6.88 -3.50
CA ARG A 189 -30.09 -7.56 -2.21
C ARG A 189 -29.15 -8.74 -2.36
N ASP A 190 -29.29 -9.51 -3.42
CA ASP A 190 -28.42 -10.66 -3.66
C ASP A 190 -27.01 -10.23 -4.03
N LEU A 191 -26.85 -9.17 -4.83
CA LEU A 191 -25.55 -8.56 -5.09
C LEU A 191 -24.85 -8.08 -3.80
N ILE A 192 -25.60 -7.51 -2.85
CA ILE A 192 -25.07 -7.08 -1.55
C ILE A 192 -24.59 -8.28 -0.73
N LYS A 193 -25.35 -9.38 -0.70
CA LYS A 193 -24.98 -10.59 0.04
C LYS A 193 -23.71 -11.24 -0.51
N SER A 194 -23.54 -11.25 -1.83
CA SER A 194 -22.37 -11.87 -2.49
C SER A 194 -21.18 -10.92 -2.65
N TYR A 195 -21.24 -9.70 -2.11
CA TYR A 195 -20.19 -8.71 -2.33
C TYR A 195 -18.93 -9.01 -1.49
N ASP A 196 -17.90 -9.52 -2.14
CA ASP A 196 -16.51 -9.41 -1.67
C ASP A 196 -15.81 -8.36 -2.54
N TYR A 197 -15.07 -7.47 -1.90
CA TYR A 197 -14.33 -6.44 -2.63
C TYR A 197 -13.12 -7.08 -3.32
N PRO A 198 -13.10 -7.15 -4.68
CA PRO A 198 -11.96 -7.65 -5.41
C PRO A 198 -10.92 -6.53 -5.45
N GLY A 199 -9.73 -6.81 -4.93
CA GLY A 199 -8.64 -5.83 -4.84
C GLY A 199 -8.24 -5.24 -6.18
#